data_AF-A0A194X5H9-F1
#
_entry.id   AF-A0A194X5H9-F1
#
_cell.length_a   1.000
_cell.length_b   1.000
_cell.length_c   1.000
_cell.angle_alpha   90.00
_cell.angle_beta   90.00
_cell.angle_gamma   90.00
#
_symmetry.space_group_name_H-M   'P 1'
#
loop_
_entity.id
_entity.type
_entity.pdbx_description
1 polymer ?
#
loop_
_entity_poly.entity_id
_entity_poly.type
_entity_poly.pdbx_seq_one_letter_code
_entity_poly.pdbx_strand_id
1 'polypeptide(L)'
;MDIPDPVHGPQPTIKEEPRHPDIKPDKTKASNAGHISQPIAQEDFELGRLNPESYSLDHISKALVANIERVTTVHERCYSARQKRALQQFRSHGTWNIAEAHNIEDITRWFAIFNDAFFGGLLTGDANAYCSMTRSGSRRDPRYPISKPYCTLTFRRTRHYVDDNYAAIKSYQECLLHEMSHAIFDIYECGCTKCYACIGNEAAFGHGAYWQAVAQALEEACRHRYWEVFGLCLTLNRSMCLVDDVQSGCPLPNDIVLRSVGLDIVHLLENIKCLRGNAHSAFLARHRKKKRIPSKSSVCLLPNWTVDSWERNFSYNPGRWDSTCHSDDQAVLDEYAFDSWMRINSRPAHKKLLSER
;
A
#
# COMPACT_ATOMS: atom_id res chain seq x y z
N MET A 1 66.67 7.65 -45.12
CA MET A 1 66.23 8.94 -44.55
C MET A 1 66.14 8.70 -43.06
N ASP A 2 67.22 9.01 -42.35
CA ASP A 2 67.34 8.73 -40.92
C ASP A 2 66.80 9.92 -40.14
N ILE A 3 65.81 9.64 -39.29
CA ILE A 3 65.19 10.62 -38.39
C ILE A 3 65.98 10.59 -37.09
N PRO A 4 66.55 11.72 -36.62
CA PRO A 4 67.31 11.73 -35.39
C PRO A 4 66.37 11.74 -34.17
N ASP A 5 66.78 10.99 -33.13
CA ASP A 5 66.07 10.88 -31.86
C ASP A 5 66.07 12.19 -31.07
N PRO A 6 64.99 12.48 -30.31
CA PRO A 6 64.86 13.72 -29.55
C PRO A 6 65.74 13.71 -28.29
N VAL A 7 66.52 14.77 -28.14
CA VAL A 7 67.35 15.05 -26.96
C VAL A 7 66.44 15.44 -25.78
N HIS A 8 66.43 14.61 -24.73
CA HIS A 8 65.77 14.93 -23.47
C HIS A 8 66.58 15.92 -22.64
N GLY A 9 66.03 17.13 -22.47
CA GLY A 9 66.56 18.12 -21.54
C GLY A 9 66.24 17.78 -20.07
N PRO A 10 67.03 18.30 -19.11
CA PRO A 10 66.87 18.01 -17.69
C PRO A 10 65.55 18.56 -17.14
N GLN A 11 64.81 17.72 -16.43
CA GLN A 11 63.55 18.10 -15.79
C GLN A 11 63.79 19.04 -14.59
N PRO A 12 62.94 20.06 -14.39
CA PRO A 12 63.02 20.96 -13.25
C PRO A 12 62.66 20.24 -11.95
N THR A 13 63.48 20.44 -10.92
CA THR A 13 63.25 19.95 -9.57
C THR A 13 62.11 20.71 -8.90
N ILE A 14 60.99 20.01 -8.69
CA ILE A 14 59.84 20.50 -7.93
C ILE A 14 60.24 20.52 -6.44
N LYS A 15 60.26 21.71 -5.84
CA LYS A 15 60.43 21.87 -4.39
C LYS A 15 59.16 21.39 -3.70
N GLU A 16 59.28 20.38 -2.84
CA GLU A 16 58.18 19.90 -2.01
C GLU A 16 57.78 20.97 -0.98
N GLU A 17 56.53 21.42 -1.05
CA GLU A 17 55.91 22.26 -0.02
C GLU A 17 55.64 21.44 1.26
N PRO A 18 55.69 22.08 2.45
CA PRO A 18 55.44 21.40 3.71
C PRO A 18 54.00 20.89 3.77
N ARG A 19 53.83 19.58 3.96
CA ARG A 19 52.52 18.96 4.16
C ARG A 19 51.90 19.47 5.46
N HIS A 20 50.80 20.21 5.35
CA HIS A 20 49.94 20.55 6.48
C HIS A 20 49.42 19.25 7.13
N PRO A 21 49.34 19.19 8.47
CA PRO A 21 48.81 18.02 9.16
C PRO A 21 47.36 17.76 8.76
N ASP A 22 47.07 16.53 8.35
CA ASP A 22 45.73 16.04 8.04
C ASP A 22 44.82 16.16 9.27
N ILE A 23 44.06 17.25 9.32
CA ILE A 23 42.92 17.38 10.23
C ILE A 23 41.86 16.42 9.69
N LYS A 24 41.80 15.19 10.25
CA LYS A 24 40.72 14.25 9.97
C LYS A 24 39.40 14.93 10.33
N PRO A 25 38.50 15.16 9.36
CA PRO A 25 37.23 15.82 9.65
C PRO A 25 36.48 14.98 10.68
N ASP A 26 36.07 15.64 11.76
CA ASP A 26 35.27 15.06 12.82
C ASP A 26 33.94 14.57 12.23
N LYS A 27 33.87 13.27 11.90
CA LYS A 27 32.70 12.61 11.30
C LYS A 27 31.46 12.63 12.22
N THR A 28 31.58 13.09 13.46
CA THR A 28 30.46 13.13 14.40
C THR A 28 29.59 14.39 14.32
N LYS A 29 29.99 15.39 13.52
CA LYS A 29 29.18 16.60 13.24
C LYS A 29 28.62 16.66 11.82
N ALA A 30 28.39 15.51 11.19
CA ALA A 30 27.58 15.43 9.97
C ALA A 30 26.11 15.71 10.28
N SER A 31 25.84 17.01 10.38
CA SER A 31 24.58 17.73 10.16
C SER A 31 23.29 17.00 10.54
N ASN A 32 22.67 17.52 11.59
CA ASN A 32 21.27 17.32 11.92
C ASN A 32 20.29 17.89 10.87
N ALA A 33 20.75 18.23 9.65
CA ALA A 33 19.90 18.64 8.54
C ALA A 33 18.89 17.52 8.24
N GLY A 34 17.62 17.89 8.07
CA GLY A 34 16.57 16.94 7.68
C GLY A 34 16.95 16.25 6.37
N HIS A 35 16.58 14.98 6.22
CA HIS A 35 16.65 14.33 4.93
C HIS A 35 15.64 15.03 4.00
N ILE A 36 16.15 15.74 2.99
CA ILE A 36 15.33 16.37 1.96
C ILE A 36 15.32 15.41 0.77
N SER A 37 14.23 14.66 0.61
CA SER A 37 14.04 13.81 -0.56
C SER A 37 13.97 14.68 -1.82
N GLN A 38 14.57 14.24 -2.92
CA GLN A 38 14.43 14.91 -4.21
C GLN A 38 13.09 14.54 -4.87
N PRO A 39 12.44 15.46 -5.60
CA PRO A 39 11.28 15.13 -6.42
C PRO A 39 11.64 14.04 -7.44
N ILE A 40 10.69 13.15 -7.73
CA ILE A 40 10.88 12.13 -8.77
C ILE A 40 10.47 12.75 -10.10
N ALA A 41 11.42 12.87 -11.03
CA ALA A 41 11.13 13.33 -12.38
C ALA A 41 10.31 12.27 -13.15
N GLN A 42 9.52 12.72 -14.12
CA GLN A 42 8.63 11.83 -14.87
C GLN A 42 9.39 10.76 -15.66
N GLU A 43 10.56 11.12 -16.19
CA GLU A 43 11.50 10.26 -16.90
C GLU A 43 12.22 9.26 -15.97
N ASP A 44 12.27 9.55 -14.67
CA ASP A 44 12.88 8.67 -13.66
C ASP A 44 11.89 7.68 -13.08
N PHE A 45 10.58 7.84 -13.34
CA PHE A 45 9.54 6.90 -12.94
C PHE A 45 9.50 5.65 -13.86
N GLU A 46 10.65 5.00 -13.99
CA GLU A 46 10.87 3.80 -14.80
C GLU A 46 11.71 2.77 -14.02
N LEU A 47 11.49 1.48 -14.31
CA LEU A 47 12.27 0.39 -13.72
C LEU A 47 13.79 0.65 -13.81
N GLY A 48 14.46 0.59 -12.66
CA GLY A 48 15.91 0.71 -12.53
C GLY A 48 16.42 2.14 -12.34
N ARG A 49 15.55 3.16 -12.36
CA ARG A 49 15.94 4.56 -12.15
C ARG A 49 15.65 5.09 -10.74
N LEU A 50 14.68 4.49 -10.05
CA LEU A 50 14.37 4.86 -8.67
C LEU A 50 15.22 4.08 -7.68
N ASN A 51 15.76 4.80 -6.69
CA ASN A 51 16.44 4.21 -5.55
C ASN A 51 15.41 3.82 -4.48
N PRO A 52 15.35 2.55 -4.07
CA PRO A 52 14.47 2.17 -2.96
C PRO A 52 14.80 2.94 -1.67
N GLU A 53 13.82 3.04 -0.78
CA GLU A 53 13.95 3.69 0.53
C GLU A 53 14.51 5.13 0.49
N SER A 54 14.26 5.90 -0.57
CA SER A 54 14.91 7.19 -0.82
C SER A 54 13.96 8.39 -0.97
N TYR A 55 12.65 8.17 -1.06
CA TYR A 55 11.69 9.22 -1.43
C TYR A 55 10.66 9.48 -0.33
N SER A 56 10.09 10.70 -0.29
CA SER A 56 8.94 10.98 0.57
C SER A 56 7.66 10.39 -0.02
N LEU A 57 6.66 10.14 0.81
CA LEU A 57 5.32 9.72 0.36
C LEU A 57 4.72 10.73 -0.64
N ASP A 58 4.91 12.03 -0.41
CA ASP A 58 4.47 13.10 -1.31
C ASP A 58 5.09 12.97 -2.71
N HIS A 59 6.41 12.75 -2.79
CA HIS A 59 7.09 12.61 -4.08
C HIS A 59 6.68 11.33 -4.81
N ILE A 60 6.51 10.22 -4.09
CA ILE A 60 6.03 8.94 -4.66
C ILE A 60 4.61 9.12 -5.20
N SER A 61 3.71 9.70 -4.40
CA SER A 61 2.31 9.93 -4.76
C SER A 61 2.18 10.82 -5.99
N LYS A 62 2.87 11.98 -6.01
CA LYS A 62 2.85 12.90 -7.15
C LYS A 62 3.35 12.27 -8.44
N ALA A 63 4.46 11.53 -8.38
CA ALA A 63 5.02 10.89 -9.57
C ALA A 63 4.12 9.75 -10.08
N LEU A 64 3.50 8.99 -9.18
CA LEU A 64 2.56 7.93 -9.55
C LEU A 64 1.27 8.50 -10.14
N VAL A 65 0.68 9.52 -9.53
CA VAL A 65 -0.50 10.24 -10.07
C VAL A 65 -0.19 10.80 -11.45
N ALA A 66 0.93 11.50 -11.64
CA ALA A 66 1.33 12.03 -12.94
C ALA A 66 1.53 10.92 -13.99
N ASN A 67 2.12 9.78 -13.60
CA ASN A 67 2.26 8.63 -14.50
C ASN A 67 0.90 8.02 -14.89
N ILE A 68 -0.06 7.94 -13.97
CA ILE A 68 -1.42 7.42 -14.21
C ILE A 68 -2.21 8.41 -15.08
N GLU A 69 -2.21 9.71 -14.75
CA GLU A 69 -2.89 10.76 -15.51
C GLU A 69 -2.37 10.87 -16.95
N ARG A 70 -1.07 10.60 -17.16
CA ARG A 70 -0.54 10.48 -18.51
C ARG A 70 -1.29 9.42 -19.29
N VAL A 71 -1.63 8.29 -18.70
CA VAL A 71 -2.39 7.23 -19.39
C VAL A 71 -3.82 7.67 -19.71
N THR A 72 -4.45 8.51 -18.88
CA THR A 72 -5.86 8.89 -19.06
C THR A 72 -6.07 10.06 -20.02
N THR A 73 -5.09 10.95 -20.14
CA THR A 73 -5.24 12.24 -20.83
C THR A 73 -4.64 12.26 -22.23
N VAL A 74 -3.63 11.43 -22.50
CA VAL A 74 -2.91 11.46 -23.78
C VAL A 74 -3.40 10.39 -24.74
N HIS A 75 -3.30 10.67 -26.03
CA HIS A 75 -3.52 9.67 -27.06
C HIS A 75 -2.50 8.51 -26.91
N GLU A 76 -2.92 7.27 -27.17
CA GLU A 76 -2.12 6.03 -27.08
C GLU A 76 -0.71 6.13 -27.71
N ARG A 77 -0.51 7.01 -28.70
CA ARG A 77 0.81 7.27 -29.31
C ARG A 77 1.84 7.81 -28.32
N CYS A 78 1.41 8.54 -27.29
CA CYS A 78 2.25 9.14 -26.26
C CYS A 78 2.50 8.22 -25.06
N TYR A 79 1.89 7.02 -25.03
CA TYR A 79 2.17 6.03 -23.99
C TYR A 79 3.64 5.58 -24.04
N SER A 80 4.20 5.29 -22.88
CA SER A 80 5.51 4.66 -22.76
C SER A 80 5.51 3.28 -23.43
N ALA A 81 6.70 2.75 -23.75
CA ALA A 81 6.82 1.43 -24.33
C ALA A 81 6.21 0.32 -23.43
N ARG A 82 6.24 0.50 -22.10
CA ARG A 82 5.61 -0.42 -21.13
C ARG A 82 4.09 -0.29 -21.13
N GLN A 83 3.57 0.93 -21.11
CA GLN A 83 2.12 1.16 -21.17
C GLN A 83 1.51 0.59 -22.46
N LYS A 84 2.18 0.77 -23.60
CA LYS A 84 1.77 0.14 -24.89
C LYS A 84 1.77 -1.38 -24.80
N ARG A 85 2.79 -1.98 -24.16
CA ARG A 85 2.88 -3.42 -23.95
C ARG A 85 1.76 -3.94 -23.05
N ALA A 86 1.47 -3.27 -21.93
CA ALA A 86 0.39 -3.63 -21.03
C ALA A 86 -0.97 -3.59 -21.74
N LEU A 87 -1.21 -2.55 -22.54
CA LEU A 87 -2.42 -2.44 -23.35
C LEU A 87 -2.51 -3.52 -24.42
N GLN A 88 -1.39 -3.86 -25.07
CA GLN A 88 -1.33 -4.95 -26.04
C GLN A 88 -1.58 -6.31 -25.38
N GLN A 89 -1.00 -6.56 -24.20
CA GLN A 89 -1.23 -7.78 -23.42
C GLN A 89 -2.70 -7.92 -23.04
N PHE A 90 -3.28 -6.84 -22.50
CA PHE A 90 -4.71 -6.79 -22.17
C PHE A 90 -5.61 -7.09 -23.38
N ARG A 91 -5.35 -6.45 -24.54
CA ARG A 91 -6.13 -6.65 -25.78
C ARG A 91 -5.96 -8.06 -26.38
N SER A 92 -4.74 -8.60 -26.36
CA SER A 92 -4.43 -9.87 -27.03
C SER A 92 -4.88 -11.09 -26.24
N HIS A 93 -4.88 -11.02 -24.91
CA HIS A 93 -5.24 -12.15 -24.06
C HIS A 93 -6.76 -12.16 -23.77
N GLY A 94 -7.54 -11.73 -24.78
CA GLY A 94 -8.97 -11.45 -24.71
C GLY A 94 -9.72 -12.37 -23.76
N THR A 95 -10.37 -11.76 -22.78
CA THR A 95 -11.25 -12.41 -21.80
C THR A 95 -10.63 -13.68 -21.22
N TRP A 96 -9.61 -13.47 -20.39
CA TRP A 96 -9.10 -14.34 -19.34
C TRP A 96 -10.14 -15.35 -18.87
N ASN A 97 -9.69 -16.54 -18.48
CA ASN A 97 -10.56 -17.60 -18.01
C ASN A 97 -11.21 -17.18 -16.67
N ILE A 98 -12.29 -16.41 -16.79
CA ILE A 98 -13.03 -15.81 -15.67
C ILE A 98 -13.65 -16.88 -14.77
N ALA A 99 -13.58 -18.15 -15.19
CA ALA A 99 -14.12 -19.27 -14.45
C ALA A 99 -13.40 -19.51 -13.11
N GLU A 100 -12.12 -19.17 -12.97
CA GLU A 100 -11.36 -19.45 -11.74
C GLU A 100 -10.66 -18.20 -11.21
N ALA A 101 -11.38 -17.43 -10.41
CA ALA A 101 -10.88 -16.21 -9.76
C ALA A 101 -9.66 -16.43 -8.83
N HIS A 102 -9.32 -17.69 -8.52
CA HIS A 102 -8.20 -18.06 -7.66
C HIS A 102 -6.96 -18.54 -8.43
N ASN A 103 -6.99 -18.48 -9.76
CA ASN A 103 -5.85 -18.87 -10.58
C ASN A 103 -4.69 -17.90 -10.36
N ILE A 104 -3.61 -18.40 -9.74
CA ILE A 104 -2.41 -17.61 -9.43
C ILE A 104 -1.74 -17.08 -10.70
N GLU A 105 -1.72 -17.86 -11.79
CA GLU A 105 -1.12 -17.42 -13.04
C GLU A 105 -1.88 -16.22 -13.61
N ASP A 106 -3.21 -16.22 -13.51
CA ASP A 106 -4.02 -15.09 -13.95
C ASP A 106 -3.77 -13.85 -13.08
N ILE A 107 -3.68 -14.01 -11.76
CA ILE A 107 -3.31 -12.92 -10.84
C ILE A 107 -1.91 -12.36 -11.19
N THR A 108 -0.92 -13.23 -11.42
CA THR A 108 0.45 -12.82 -11.80
C THR A 108 0.46 -12.05 -13.12
N ARG A 109 -0.35 -12.44 -14.11
CA ARG A 109 -0.40 -11.70 -15.36
C ARG A 109 -1.14 -10.36 -15.21
N TRP A 110 -2.21 -10.29 -14.42
CA TRP A 110 -2.85 -9.01 -14.07
C TRP A 110 -1.89 -8.07 -13.34
N PHE A 111 -1.08 -8.62 -12.43
CA PHE A 111 -0.03 -7.86 -11.76
C PHE A 111 0.95 -7.26 -12.78
N ALA A 112 1.42 -8.06 -13.75
CA ALA A 112 2.31 -7.57 -14.80
C ALA A 112 1.67 -6.45 -15.64
N ILE A 113 0.40 -6.62 -16.03
CA ILE A 113 -0.36 -5.61 -16.79
C ILE A 113 -0.47 -4.31 -15.99
N PHE A 114 -0.92 -4.37 -14.74
CA PHE A 114 -1.06 -3.18 -13.90
C PHE A 114 0.27 -2.54 -13.58
N ASN A 115 1.33 -3.32 -13.33
CA ASN A 115 2.66 -2.82 -13.04
C ASN A 115 3.22 -2.01 -14.22
N ASP A 116 3.10 -2.54 -15.44
CA ASP A 116 3.56 -1.83 -16.64
C ASP A 116 2.67 -0.62 -17.00
N ALA A 117 1.35 -0.72 -16.77
CA ALA A 117 0.41 0.36 -17.10
C ALA A 117 0.49 1.54 -16.14
N PHE A 118 0.44 1.26 -14.83
CA PHE A 118 0.23 2.27 -13.80
C PHE A 118 1.48 2.54 -12.97
N PHE A 119 2.35 1.55 -12.77
CA PHE A 119 3.50 1.65 -11.86
C PHE A 119 4.85 1.74 -12.59
N GLY A 120 4.88 1.94 -13.91
CA GLY A 120 6.12 2.10 -14.69
C GLY A 120 7.04 0.87 -14.70
N GLY A 121 6.50 -0.30 -14.34
CA GLY A 121 7.28 -1.51 -14.12
C GLY A 121 8.11 -1.48 -12.83
N LEU A 122 7.88 -0.55 -11.90
CA LEU A 122 8.69 -0.39 -10.68
C LEU A 122 8.51 -1.56 -9.70
N LEU A 123 7.37 -2.24 -9.73
CA LEU A 123 7.08 -3.38 -8.86
C LEU A 123 7.63 -4.71 -9.44
N THR A 124 8.75 -4.67 -10.18
CA THR A 124 9.31 -5.88 -10.81
C THR A 124 10.25 -6.62 -9.84
N GLY A 125 10.00 -7.91 -9.61
CA GLY A 125 10.77 -8.82 -8.74
C GLY A 125 10.10 -10.20 -8.64
N ASP A 126 10.68 -11.14 -7.89
CA ASP A 126 10.06 -12.45 -7.65
C ASP A 126 8.80 -12.29 -6.77
N ALA A 127 7.62 -12.38 -7.40
CA ALA A 127 6.35 -12.27 -6.70
C ALA A 127 6.03 -13.57 -5.93
N ASN A 128 6.11 -13.53 -4.61
CA ASN A 128 5.49 -14.50 -3.70
C ASN A 128 4.36 -13.79 -2.92
N ALA A 129 3.38 -14.52 -2.37
CA ALA A 129 2.14 -13.93 -1.84
C ALA A 129 2.08 -13.87 -0.30
N TYR A 130 2.06 -12.64 0.30
CA TYR A 130 1.86 -12.23 1.71
C TYR A 130 2.29 -10.75 2.01
N CYS A 131 1.44 -9.78 2.37
CA CYS A 131 1.83 -8.41 2.78
C CYS A 131 2.42 -8.34 4.19
N SER A 132 3.74 -8.57 4.26
CA SER A 132 4.60 -8.01 5.29
C SER A 132 5.80 -7.35 4.65
N MET A 133 5.92 -6.05 4.86
CA MET A 133 7.12 -5.32 4.53
C MET A 133 8.25 -5.80 5.44
N THR A 134 9.34 -6.30 4.85
CA THR A 134 10.59 -6.45 5.59
C THR A 134 11.55 -5.38 5.10
N ARG A 135 11.62 -4.26 5.83
CA ARG A 135 12.55 -3.16 5.53
C ARG A 135 14.00 -3.63 5.61
N SER A 136 14.87 -3.05 4.81
CA SER A 136 16.32 -3.31 4.91
C SER A 136 16.79 -2.99 6.33
N GLY A 137 17.41 -3.97 7.00
CA GLY A 137 17.89 -3.81 8.38
C GLY A 137 16.87 -4.03 9.51
N SER A 138 15.58 -4.30 9.20
CA SER A 138 14.56 -4.60 10.22
C SER A 138 14.61 -6.03 10.77
N ARG A 139 15.40 -6.93 10.16
CA ARG A 139 15.61 -8.28 10.66
C ARG A 139 16.54 -8.26 11.88
N ARG A 140 16.11 -8.96 12.94
CA ARG A 140 16.92 -9.20 14.14
C ARG A 140 18.17 -10.05 13.87
N ASP A 141 18.23 -10.76 12.75
CA ASP A 141 19.36 -11.64 12.42
C ASP A 141 20.32 -10.97 11.43
N PRO A 142 21.47 -10.45 11.90
CA PRO A 142 22.46 -9.79 11.04
C PRO A 142 23.13 -10.73 10.01
N ARG A 143 22.91 -12.05 10.09
CA ARG A 143 23.48 -13.02 9.13
C ARG A 143 22.77 -13.04 7.78
N TYR A 144 21.56 -12.50 7.70
CA TYR A 144 20.76 -12.47 6.47
C TYR A 144 20.42 -11.02 6.10
N PRO A 145 21.40 -10.20 5.68
CA PRO A 145 21.13 -8.86 5.22
C PRO A 145 20.25 -8.94 3.97
N ILE A 146 19.08 -8.31 4.05
CA ILE A 146 18.22 -8.13 2.89
C ILE A 146 18.94 -7.13 1.98
N SER A 147 19.38 -7.59 0.82
CA SER A 147 20.14 -6.76 -0.13
C SER A 147 19.24 -5.86 -0.97
N LYS A 148 17.94 -6.17 -1.04
CA LYS A 148 16.94 -5.42 -1.79
C LYS A 148 15.62 -5.44 -1.02
N PRO A 149 14.93 -4.30 -0.87
CA PRO A 149 13.59 -4.33 -0.30
C PRO A 149 12.69 -5.18 -1.18
N TYR A 150 11.83 -5.95 -0.52
CA TYR A 150 10.79 -6.72 -1.18
C TYR A 150 9.49 -6.47 -0.46
N CYS A 151 8.42 -6.35 -1.24
CA CYS A 151 7.06 -6.37 -0.76
C CYS A 151 6.40 -7.61 -1.34
N THR A 152 5.54 -8.22 -0.55
CA THR A 152 4.90 -9.47 -0.87
C THR A 152 3.40 -9.18 -0.79
N LEU A 153 2.54 -9.67 -1.70
CA LEU A 153 1.12 -9.24 -1.73
C LEU A 153 0.20 -10.38 -1.28
N THR A 154 -0.67 -10.18 -0.29
CA THR A 154 -1.62 -11.24 0.13
C THR A 154 -2.97 -11.07 -0.55
N PHE A 155 -3.58 -12.18 -0.92
CA PHE A 155 -5.00 -12.22 -1.29
C PHE A 155 -5.74 -13.17 -0.37
N ARG A 156 -6.81 -12.68 0.26
CA ARG A 156 -7.76 -13.57 0.93
C ARG A 156 -8.72 -14.14 -0.09
N ARG A 157 -9.07 -15.41 0.07
CA ARG A 157 -10.09 -16.04 -0.77
C ARG A 157 -11.43 -15.35 -0.52
N THR A 158 -11.98 -14.67 -1.51
CA THR A 158 -13.29 -14.02 -1.38
C THR A 158 -14.37 -15.10 -1.33
N ARG A 159 -15.03 -15.25 -0.18
CA ARG A 159 -16.12 -16.22 -0.01
C ARG A 159 -17.49 -15.67 -0.44
N HIS A 160 -17.58 -14.38 -0.68
CA HIS A 160 -18.84 -13.66 -0.90
C HIS A 160 -19.40 -13.79 -2.32
N TYR A 161 -18.62 -14.33 -3.26
CA TYR A 161 -18.94 -14.32 -4.69
C TYR A 161 -19.09 -15.73 -5.29
N VAL A 162 -19.59 -16.70 -4.49
CA VAL A 162 -19.71 -18.10 -4.93
C VAL A 162 -20.48 -18.25 -6.24
N ASP A 163 -21.47 -17.37 -6.47
CA ASP A 163 -22.36 -17.43 -7.63
C ASP A 163 -22.08 -16.35 -8.71
N ASP A 164 -21.12 -15.44 -8.47
CA ASP A 164 -20.80 -14.33 -9.39
C ASP A 164 -19.30 -14.24 -9.67
N ASN A 165 -18.85 -15.03 -10.66
CA ASN A 165 -17.46 -15.06 -11.10
C ASN A 165 -16.95 -13.69 -11.54
N TYR A 166 -17.79 -12.86 -12.15
CA TYR A 166 -17.37 -11.53 -12.59
C TYR A 166 -17.09 -10.62 -11.38
N ALA A 167 -17.99 -10.61 -10.40
CA ALA A 167 -17.79 -9.85 -9.17
C ALA A 167 -16.58 -10.37 -8.37
N ALA A 168 -16.36 -11.68 -8.34
CA ALA A 168 -15.17 -12.27 -7.73
C ALA A 168 -13.88 -11.72 -8.37
N ILE A 169 -13.79 -11.76 -9.70
CA ILE A 169 -12.61 -11.29 -10.44
C ILE A 169 -12.41 -9.79 -10.29
N LYS A 170 -13.48 -9.02 -10.40
CA LYS A 170 -13.42 -7.58 -10.15
C LYS A 170 -12.85 -7.30 -8.77
N SER A 171 -13.34 -8.00 -7.75
CA SER A 171 -12.84 -7.88 -6.37
C SER A 171 -11.36 -8.27 -6.24
N TYR A 172 -10.89 -9.29 -6.95
CA TYR A 172 -9.46 -9.63 -6.99
C TYR A 172 -8.61 -8.56 -7.66
N GLN A 173 -9.07 -8.00 -8.78
CA GLN A 173 -8.37 -6.93 -9.48
C GLN A 173 -8.31 -5.65 -8.65
N GLU A 174 -9.40 -5.31 -7.95
CA GLU A 174 -9.46 -4.19 -7.00
C GLU A 174 -8.49 -4.39 -5.85
N CYS A 175 -8.50 -5.58 -5.22
CA CYS A 175 -7.57 -5.93 -4.16
C CYS A 175 -6.12 -5.89 -4.67
N LEU A 176 -5.85 -6.39 -5.87
CA LEU A 176 -4.51 -6.36 -6.47
C LEU A 176 -4.00 -4.93 -6.66
N LEU A 177 -4.81 -4.03 -7.24
CA LEU A 177 -4.42 -2.62 -7.38
C LEU A 177 -4.25 -1.93 -6.02
N HIS A 178 -5.10 -2.25 -5.05
CA HIS A 178 -5.02 -1.74 -3.68
C HIS A 178 -3.67 -2.10 -3.04
N GLU A 179 -3.31 -3.38 -3.04
CA GLU A 179 -2.06 -3.86 -2.46
C GLU A 179 -0.82 -3.37 -3.23
N MET A 180 -0.88 -3.29 -4.56
CA MET A 180 0.19 -2.69 -5.38
C MET A 180 0.41 -1.20 -5.05
N SER A 181 -0.67 -0.49 -4.71
CA SER A 181 -0.61 0.90 -4.28
C SER A 181 0.05 1.06 -2.92
N HIS A 182 -0.07 0.10 -2.00
CA HIS A 182 0.73 0.08 -0.77
C HIS A 182 2.20 -0.26 -1.07
N ALA A 183 2.43 -1.29 -1.89
CA ALA A 183 3.76 -1.79 -2.19
C ALA A 183 4.71 -0.73 -2.77
N ILE A 184 4.21 0.18 -3.61
CA ILE A 184 5.05 1.26 -4.15
C ILE A 184 5.52 2.25 -3.07
N PHE A 185 4.67 2.55 -2.08
CA PHE A 185 5.09 3.36 -0.94
C PHE A 185 6.08 2.59 -0.08
N ASP A 186 5.78 1.34 0.25
CA ASP A 186 6.62 0.50 1.12
C ASP A 186 8.04 0.29 0.59
N ILE A 187 8.20 0.15 -0.73
CA ILE A 187 9.51 -0.10 -1.37
C ILE A 187 10.34 1.19 -1.47
N TYR A 188 9.71 2.31 -1.78
CA TYR A 188 10.41 3.54 -2.16
C TYR A 188 10.42 4.63 -1.07
N GLU A 189 9.60 4.51 -0.03
CA GLU A 189 9.54 5.44 1.09
C GLU A 189 10.85 5.44 1.88
N CYS A 190 11.38 6.64 2.15
CA CYS A 190 12.52 6.82 3.01
C CYS A 190 12.27 6.30 4.43
N GLY A 191 12.98 5.24 4.80
CA GLY A 191 12.92 4.63 6.13
C GLY A 191 13.65 5.39 7.24
N CYS A 192 14.13 6.62 6.99
CA CYS A 192 14.86 7.37 8.02
C CYS A 192 13.93 7.83 9.15
N THR A 193 14.43 7.86 10.38
CA THR A 193 13.64 8.21 11.58
C THR A 193 12.98 9.57 11.50
N LYS A 194 13.60 10.54 10.80
CA LYS A 194 13.03 11.87 10.58
C LYS A 194 11.83 11.84 9.65
N CYS A 195 11.93 11.15 8.50
CA CYS A 195 10.81 10.98 7.60
C CYS A 195 9.66 10.27 8.31
N TYR A 196 9.95 9.21 9.08
CA TYR A 196 8.94 8.52 9.88
C TYR A 196 8.27 9.43 10.91
N ALA A 197 9.05 10.25 11.62
CA ALA A 197 8.49 11.22 12.58
C ALA A 197 7.66 12.32 11.91
N CYS A 198 8.03 12.76 10.71
CA CYS A 198 7.28 13.76 9.95
C CYS A 198 5.92 13.25 9.46
N ILE A 199 5.81 11.95 9.17
CA ILE A 199 4.56 11.35 8.74
C ILE A 199 3.64 11.07 9.95
N GLY A 200 4.22 10.96 11.15
CA GLY A 200 3.46 10.75 12.37
C GLY A 200 2.62 9.48 12.31
N ASN A 201 1.39 9.55 12.84
CA ASN A 201 0.44 8.42 12.79
C ASN A 201 -0.22 8.23 11.41
N GLU A 202 0.01 9.11 10.43
CA GLU A 202 -0.65 9.01 9.11
C GLU A 202 -0.17 7.79 8.30
N ALA A 203 1.04 7.28 8.58
CA ALA A 203 1.59 6.08 7.90
C ALA A 203 1.13 4.77 8.54
N ALA A 204 0.59 4.78 9.76
CA ALA A 204 0.44 3.55 10.53
C ALA A 204 -0.61 2.58 9.97
N PHE A 205 -1.54 3.07 9.14
CA PHE A 205 -2.68 2.29 8.64
C PHE A 205 -2.85 2.33 7.11
N GLY A 206 -1.91 2.98 6.40
CA GLY A 206 -1.72 2.82 4.96
C GLY A 206 -2.60 3.68 4.05
N HIS A 207 -3.81 4.11 4.44
CA HIS A 207 -4.74 4.83 3.54
C HIS A 207 -4.78 6.34 3.73
N GLY A 208 -3.64 6.95 4.10
CA GLY A 208 -3.49 8.40 4.25
C GLY A 208 -3.66 9.19 2.94
N ALA A 209 -3.55 10.52 3.01
CA ALA A 209 -3.84 11.41 1.87
C ALA A 209 -3.08 11.07 0.57
N TYR A 210 -1.82 10.67 0.70
CA TYR A 210 -0.97 10.29 -0.45
C TYR A 210 -1.47 9.03 -1.17
N TRP A 211 -1.93 8.03 -0.42
CA TRP A 211 -2.54 6.82 -0.96
C TRP A 211 -3.92 7.14 -1.57
N GLN A 212 -4.72 7.98 -0.91
CA GLN A 212 -6.04 8.39 -1.41
C GLN A 212 -5.96 9.10 -2.76
N ALA A 213 -4.94 9.95 -2.97
CA ALA A 213 -4.69 10.61 -4.24
C ALA A 213 -4.34 9.61 -5.36
N VAL A 214 -3.45 8.66 -5.07
CA VAL A 214 -3.09 7.58 -6.02
C VAL A 214 -4.30 6.72 -6.35
N ALA A 215 -5.05 6.30 -5.34
CA ALA A 215 -6.23 5.47 -5.54
C ALA A 215 -7.29 6.22 -6.35
N GLN A 216 -7.45 7.53 -6.17
CA GLN A 216 -8.36 8.34 -6.98
C GLN A 216 -7.95 8.30 -8.46
N ALA A 217 -6.67 8.56 -8.74
CA ALA A 217 -6.15 8.54 -10.10
C ALA A 217 -6.34 7.16 -10.76
N LEU A 218 -6.12 6.07 -10.02
CA LEU A 218 -6.36 4.70 -10.50
C LEU A 218 -7.85 4.45 -10.82
N GLU A 219 -8.75 4.83 -9.92
CA GLU A 219 -10.20 4.70 -10.12
C GLU A 219 -10.68 5.50 -11.34
N GLU A 220 -10.18 6.73 -11.50
CA GLU A 220 -10.49 7.57 -12.66
C GLU A 220 -9.95 6.96 -13.96
N ALA A 221 -8.72 6.44 -13.94
CA ALA A 221 -8.14 5.72 -15.08
C ALA A 221 -8.93 4.47 -15.46
N CYS A 222 -9.57 3.82 -14.48
CA CYS A 222 -10.41 2.64 -14.72
C CYS A 222 -11.85 2.98 -15.14
N ARG A 223 -12.33 4.22 -14.96
CA ARG A 223 -13.74 4.64 -15.16
C ARG A 223 -14.02 5.27 -16.53
N HIS A 224 -13.01 5.80 -17.22
CA HIS A 224 -13.20 6.66 -18.40
C HIS A 224 -13.72 5.92 -19.65
N ARG A 225 -15.06 5.85 -19.82
CA ARG A 225 -15.82 5.18 -20.93
C ARG A 225 -15.34 5.35 -22.37
N TYR A 226 -14.63 6.43 -22.70
CA TYR A 226 -14.20 6.73 -24.07
C TYR A 226 -12.73 6.42 -24.35
N TRP A 227 -11.95 6.19 -23.29
CA TRP A 227 -10.50 5.99 -23.33
C TRP A 227 -10.05 4.86 -22.40
N GLU A 228 -10.96 3.92 -22.14
CA GLU A 228 -10.78 2.80 -21.23
C GLU A 228 -9.50 2.04 -21.59
N VAL A 229 -8.43 2.28 -20.83
CA VAL A 229 -7.18 1.52 -20.99
C VAL A 229 -7.49 0.04 -20.81
N PHE A 230 -8.37 -0.26 -19.85
CA PHE A 230 -8.84 -1.61 -19.53
C PHE A 230 -10.36 -1.76 -19.38
N GLY A 231 -11.11 -0.69 -19.10
CA GLY A 231 -12.59 -0.75 -19.07
C GLY A 231 -13.18 -1.58 -17.94
N LEU A 232 -12.43 -1.73 -16.86
CA LEU A 232 -12.76 -2.63 -15.76
C LEU A 232 -13.63 -1.99 -14.69
N CYS A 233 -13.80 -0.65 -14.68
CA CYS A 233 -14.58 0.08 -13.69
C CYS A 233 -14.22 -0.31 -12.23
N LEU A 234 -12.91 -0.46 -11.96
CA LEU A 234 -12.38 -0.83 -10.65
C LEU A 234 -12.57 0.31 -9.64
N THR A 235 -12.99 -0.03 -8.43
CA THR A 235 -13.03 0.86 -7.26
C THR A 235 -12.05 0.36 -6.22
N LEU A 236 -11.18 1.23 -5.71
CA LEU A 236 -10.28 0.91 -4.60
C LEU A 236 -10.96 1.12 -3.24
N ASN A 237 -12.26 1.43 -3.24
CA ASN A 237 -13.11 1.61 -2.06
C ASN A 237 -12.54 2.61 -1.06
N ARG A 238 -11.93 3.67 -1.59
CA ARG A 238 -11.20 4.74 -0.89
C ARG A 238 -11.87 5.24 0.39
N SER A 239 -13.18 5.52 0.30
CA SER A 239 -13.95 6.00 1.44
C SER A 239 -14.05 4.96 2.55
N MET A 240 -14.23 3.68 2.21
CA MET A 240 -14.31 2.60 3.19
C MET A 240 -12.95 2.32 3.82
N CYS A 241 -11.88 2.30 3.04
CA CYS A 241 -10.52 2.13 3.57
C CYS A 241 -10.18 3.22 4.60
N LEU A 242 -10.52 4.48 4.33
CA LEU A 242 -10.32 5.56 5.29
C LEU A 242 -11.22 5.43 6.53
N VAL A 243 -12.46 4.96 6.36
CA VAL A 243 -13.36 4.70 7.48
C VAL A 243 -12.79 3.60 8.38
N ASP A 244 -12.25 2.53 7.81
CA ASP A 244 -11.65 1.41 8.55
C ASP A 244 -10.40 1.86 9.32
N ASP A 245 -9.55 2.71 8.72
CA ASP A 245 -8.42 3.37 9.37
C ASP A 245 -8.89 4.17 10.60
N VAL A 246 -9.95 4.96 10.47
CA VAL A 246 -10.52 5.76 11.57
C VAL A 246 -11.12 4.89 12.67
N GLN A 247 -11.77 3.76 12.34
CA GLN A 247 -12.23 2.80 13.36
C GLN A 247 -11.06 2.16 14.11
N SER A 248 -9.93 1.99 13.42
CA SER A 248 -8.69 1.44 13.99
C SER A 248 -7.89 2.45 14.82
N GLY A 249 -8.41 3.66 14.98
CA GLY A 249 -7.83 4.71 15.82
C GLY A 249 -7.03 5.78 15.07
N CYS A 250 -7.05 5.77 13.74
CA CYS A 250 -6.47 6.87 12.96
C CYS A 250 -7.22 8.18 13.22
N PRO A 251 -6.50 9.31 13.27
CA PRO A 251 -7.16 10.60 13.14
C PRO A 251 -7.80 10.71 11.75
N LEU A 252 -9.06 11.14 11.71
CA LEU A 252 -9.71 11.52 10.46
C LEU A 252 -9.00 12.78 9.90
N PRO A 253 -8.53 12.78 8.64
CA PRO A 253 -7.97 13.97 8.03
C PRO A 253 -8.95 15.14 8.05
N ASN A 254 -8.44 16.36 8.11
CA ASN A 254 -9.29 17.54 8.06
C ASN A 254 -9.98 17.65 6.68
N ASP A 255 -11.07 18.41 6.64
CA ASP A 255 -11.93 18.57 5.47
C ASP A 255 -11.19 19.12 4.22
N ILE A 256 -10.18 19.98 4.39
CA ILE A 256 -9.38 20.49 3.26
C ILE A 256 -8.61 19.35 2.60
N VAL A 257 -7.99 18.48 3.39
CA VAL A 257 -7.25 17.30 2.89
C VAL A 257 -8.21 16.34 2.19
N LEU A 258 -9.36 16.05 2.80
CA LEU A 258 -10.38 15.15 2.22
C LEU A 258 -10.88 15.65 0.86
N ARG A 259 -11.21 16.94 0.74
CA ARG A 259 -11.66 17.53 -0.53
C ARG A 259 -10.58 17.47 -1.61
N SER A 260 -9.30 17.62 -1.24
CA SER A 260 -8.19 17.56 -2.20
C SER A 260 -8.06 16.20 -2.88
N VAL A 261 -8.55 15.14 -2.24
CA VAL A 261 -8.61 13.76 -2.78
C VAL A 261 -10.04 13.33 -3.13
N GLY A 262 -10.94 14.28 -3.35
CA GLY A 262 -12.31 14.01 -3.79
C GLY A 262 -13.15 13.18 -2.82
N LEU A 263 -12.87 13.24 -1.52
CA LEU A 263 -13.66 12.61 -0.47
C LEU A 263 -14.57 13.63 0.23
N ASP A 264 -15.80 13.21 0.52
CA ASP A 264 -16.80 14.01 1.24
C ASP A 264 -16.83 13.60 2.71
N ILE A 265 -16.54 14.56 3.61
CA ILE A 265 -16.55 14.33 5.06
C ILE A 265 -17.93 13.89 5.57
N VAL A 266 -19.03 14.39 5.00
CA VAL A 266 -20.39 14.00 5.40
C VAL A 266 -20.60 12.52 5.10
N HIS A 267 -20.23 12.10 3.90
CA HIS A 267 -20.33 10.70 3.49
C HIS A 267 -19.46 9.77 4.34
N LEU A 268 -18.24 10.18 4.68
CA LEU A 268 -17.36 9.42 5.57
C LEU A 268 -17.96 9.26 6.97
N LEU A 269 -18.53 10.34 7.55
CA LEU A 269 -19.17 10.29 8.86
C LEU A 269 -20.42 9.39 8.87
N GLU A 270 -21.18 9.36 7.78
CA GLU A 270 -22.30 8.43 7.60
C GLU A 270 -21.82 6.97 7.59
N ASN A 271 -20.75 6.67 6.84
CA ASN A 271 -20.16 5.33 6.79
C ASN A 271 -19.59 4.91 8.17
N ILE A 272 -18.89 5.80 8.87
CA ILE A 272 -18.40 5.58 10.24
C ILE A 272 -19.56 5.23 11.17
N LYS A 273 -20.67 5.97 11.09
CA LYS A 273 -21.87 5.73 11.92
C LYS A 273 -22.51 4.38 11.57
N CYS A 274 -22.62 4.06 10.28
CA CYS A 274 -23.17 2.79 9.81
C CYS A 274 -22.35 1.60 10.34
N LEU A 275 -21.02 1.63 10.17
CA LEU A 275 -20.16 0.55 10.65
C LEU A 275 -20.22 0.38 12.17
N ARG A 276 -20.22 1.46 12.95
CA ARG A 276 -20.38 1.38 14.41
C ARG A 276 -21.73 0.78 14.80
N GLY A 277 -22.80 1.13 14.10
CA GLY A 277 -24.12 0.54 14.31
C GLY A 277 -24.15 -0.97 14.02
N ASN A 278 -23.47 -1.39 12.95
CA ASN A 278 -23.34 -2.80 12.58
C ASN A 278 -22.50 -3.57 13.60
N ALA A 279 -21.33 -3.05 14.00
CA ALA A 279 -20.46 -3.64 14.99
C ALA A 279 -21.17 -3.79 16.35
N HIS A 280 -21.90 -2.76 16.78
CA HIS A 280 -22.71 -2.82 17.99
C HIS A 280 -23.82 -3.88 17.90
N SER A 281 -24.52 -3.95 16.76
CA SER A 281 -25.57 -4.95 16.53
C SER A 281 -25.01 -6.37 16.51
N ALA A 282 -23.86 -6.59 15.87
CA ALA A 282 -23.16 -7.86 15.85
C ALA A 282 -22.70 -8.27 17.27
N PHE A 283 -22.16 -7.34 18.04
CA PHE A 283 -21.81 -7.53 19.44
C PHE A 283 -23.04 -7.98 20.26
N LEU A 284 -24.15 -7.25 20.17
CA LEU A 284 -25.40 -7.61 20.86
C LEU A 284 -25.92 -8.99 20.43
N ALA A 285 -25.83 -9.34 19.14
CA ALA A 285 -26.24 -10.65 18.63
C ALA A 285 -25.38 -11.78 19.19
N ARG A 286 -24.05 -11.60 19.26
CA ARG A 286 -23.11 -12.57 19.88
C ARG A 286 -23.44 -12.77 21.36
N HIS A 287 -23.77 -11.69 22.08
CA HIS A 287 -24.13 -11.75 23.50
C HIS A 287 -25.52 -12.36 23.76
N ARG A 288 -26.50 -12.14 22.88
CA ARG A 288 -27.83 -12.77 22.98
C ARG A 288 -27.79 -14.28 22.73
N LYS A 289 -26.97 -14.74 21.79
CA LYS A 289 -26.86 -16.17 21.44
C LYS A 289 -26.12 -16.99 22.49
N LYS A 290 -25.20 -16.39 23.26
CA LYS A 290 -24.57 -17.03 24.42
C LYS A 290 -25.43 -16.81 25.67
N LYS A 291 -26.55 -17.53 25.81
CA LYS A 291 -26.99 -17.91 27.17
C LYS A 291 -25.81 -18.70 27.73
N ARG A 292 -24.97 -18.06 28.56
CA ARG A 292 -23.91 -18.76 29.28
C ARG A 292 -24.61 -19.85 30.07
N ILE A 293 -24.61 -21.09 29.58
CA ILE A 293 -24.96 -22.24 30.37
C ILE A 293 -23.86 -22.27 31.42
N PRO A 294 -24.14 -21.97 32.70
CA PRO A 294 -23.13 -22.13 33.73
C PRO A 294 -22.70 -23.59 33.65
N SER A 295 -21.42 -23.88 33.41
CA SER A 295 -20.97 -25.26 33.53
C SER A 295 -21.28 -25.66 34.96
N LYS A 296 -22.10 -26.70 35.17
CA LYS A 296 -22.52 -27.17 36.50
C LYS A 296 -21.36 -27.73 37.33
N SER A 297 -20.12 -27.54 36.90
CA SER A 297 -18.90 -28.11 37.45
C SER A 297 -17.69 -27.19 37.23
N SER A 298 -17.83 -25.87 37.41
CA SER A 298 -16.66 -25.05 37.71
C SER A 298 -16.27 -25.26 39.17
N VAL A 299 -15.71 -26.44 39.47
CA VAL A 299 -14.83 -26.59 40.64
C VAL A 299 -13.67 -25.64 40.37
N CYS A 300 -13.50 -24.67 41.25
CA CYS A 300 -12.35 -23.77 41.24
C CYS A 300 -11.06 -24.59 41.05
N LEU A 301 -10.35 -24.45 39.93
CA LEU A 301 -8.97 -24.96 39.77
C LEU A 301 -7.95 -24.17 40.62
N LEU A 302 -8.44 -23.33 41.54
CA LEU A 302 -7.71 -22.42 42.40
C LEU A 302 -6.75 -23.07 43.44
N PRO A 303 -6.78 -24.37 43.78
CA PRO A 303 -5.74 -24.91 44.65
C PRO A 303 -4.37 -25.12 43.97
N ASN A 304 -4.32 -25.20 42.64
CA ASN A 304 -3.10 -25.65 41.93
C ASN A 304 -2.38 -24.55 41.13
N TRP A 305 -2.81 -23.29 41.22
CA TRP A 305 -2.07 -22.17 40.65
C TRP A 305 -1.42 -21.39 41.78
N THR A 306 -0.20 -21.79 42.14
CA THR A 306 0.71 -20.94 42.90
C THR A 306 1.16 -19.81 41.98
N VAL A 307 0.39 -18.73 41.97
CA VAL A 307 0.91 -17.42 41.58
C VAL A 307 1.95 -17.07 42.63
N ASP A 308 3.22 -17.22 42.28
CA ASP A 308 4.31 -16.78 43.11
C ASP A 308 4.23 -15.25 43.30
N SER A 309 4.73 -14.79 44.44
CA SER A 309 4.57 -13.43 44.96
C SER A 309 5.16 -12.32 44.06
N TRP A 310 5.71 -12.67 42.91
CA TRP A 310 6.32 -11.77 41.94
C TRP A 310 5.28 -10.98 41.13
N GLU A 311 4.08 -11.51 40.91
CA GLU A 311 3.06 -10.85 40.06
C GLU A 311 2.19 -9.80 40.78
N ARG A 312 2.30 -9.63 42.11
CA ARG A 312 1.46 -8.66 42.85
C ARG A 312 1.82 -7.19 42.61
N ASN A 313 3.00 -6.90 42.05
CA ASN A 313 3.49 -5.52 41.90
C ASN A 313 3.27 -4.92 40.51
N PHE A 314 2.67 -5.65 39.57
CA PHE A 314 2.27 -5.08 38.29
C PHE A 314 0.78 -4.75 38.33
N SER A 315 0.50 -3.46 38.46
CA SER A 315 -0.82 -2.87 38.32
C SER A 315 -1.54 -3.48 37.12
N TYR A 316 -2.70 -4.09 37.38
CA TYR A 316 -3.64 -4.54 36.37
C TYR A 316 -3.95 -3.37 35.42
N ASN A 317 -3.28 -3.37 34.25
CA ASN A 317 -3.45 -2.35 33.22
C ASN A 317 -4.19 -2.98 32.03
N PRO A 318 -5.48 -2.63 31.82
CA PRO A 318 -6.28 -3.16 30.71
C PRO A 318 -5.72 -2.87 29.32
N GLY A 319 -4.76 -1.95 29.17
CA GLY A 319 -4.19 -1.56 27.88
C GLY A 319 -3.15 -2.51 27.27
N ARG A 320 -2.86 -3.67 27.87
CA ARG A 320 -1.88 -4.65 27.35
C ARG A 320 -2.46 -5.87 26.63
N TRP A 321 -3.77 -5.94 26.47
CA TRP A 321 -4.43 -7.00 25.69
C TRP A 321 -4.57 -6.68 24.19
N ASP A 322 -4.13 -5.51 23.74
CA ASP A 322 -4.02 -5.19 22.31
C ASP A 322 -2.68 -5.68 21.75
N SER A 323 -2.70 -6.79 21.02
CA SER A 323 -1.94 -6.99 19.75
C SER A 323 -1.86 -8.44 19.28
N THR A 324 -2.24 -9.44 20.09
CA THR A 324 -2.07 -10.86 19.69
C THR A 324 -3.36 -11.68 19.59
N CYS A 325 -4.52 -11.09 19.85
CA CYS A 325 -5.82 -11.78 19.78
C CYS A 325 -6.66 -11.44 18.54
N HIS A 326 -6.22 -10.51 17.68
CA HIS A 326 -7.07 -9.88 16.67
C HIS A 326 -7.17 -10.58 15.31
N SER A 327 -6.43 -11.65 15.04
CA SER A 327 -6.47 -12.24 13.69
C SER A 327 -7.81 -12.88 13.32
N ASP A 328 -8.51 -13.48 14.29
CA ASP A 328 -9.79 -14.16 14.03
C ASP A 328 -11.01 -13.24 14.20
N ASP A 329 -10.94 -12.23 15.07
CA ASP A 329 -12.05 -11.29 15.29
C ASP A 329 -12.08 -10.14 14.27
N GLN A 330 -10.92 -9.68 13.77
CA GLN A 330 -10.85 -8.70 12.69
C GLN A 330 -11.35 -9.29 11.36
N ALA A 331 -11.01 -10.56 11.06
CA ALA A 331 -11.48 -11.23 9.87
C ALA A 331 -13.02 -11.28 9.79
N VAL A 332 -13.70 -11.45 10.93
CA VAL A 332 -15.17 -11.41 10.98
C VAL A 332 -15.70 -9.98 10.86
N LEU A 333 -15.06 -8.98 11.46
CA LEU A 333 -15.49 -7.58 11.33
C LEU A 333 -15.29 -7.05 9.90
N ASP A 334 -14.19 -7.39 9.24
CA ASP A 334 -13.93 -7.11 7.83
C ASP A 334 -15.00 -7.80 6.94
N GLU A 335 -15.34 -9.06 7.25
CA GLU A 335 -16.39 -9.83 6.55
C GLU A 335 -17.77 -9.15 6.66
N TYR A 336 -18.14 -8.63 7.84
CA TYR A 336 -19.42 -7.92 8.05
C TYR A 336 -19.43 -6.49 7.49
N ALA A 337 -18.31 -5.76 7.55
CA ALA A 337 -18.18 -4.41 7.00
C ALA A 337 -18.30 -4.44 5.46
N PHE A 338 -17.65 -5.42 4.83
CA PHE A 338 -17.75 -5.68 3.40
C PHE A 338 -19.18 -6.12 2.99
N ASP A 339 -19.79 -7.06 3.72
CA ASP A 339 -21.17 -7.51 3.49
C ASP A 339 -22.22 -6.40 3.61
N SER A 340 -22.02 -5.47 4.56
CA SER A 340 -22.95 -4.34 4.73
C SER A 340 -22.81 -3.31 3.61
N TRP A 341 -21.58 -3.04 3.15
CA TRP A 341 -21.34 -2.13 2.03
C TRP A 341 -21.93 -2.69 0.73
N MET A 342 -21.75 -4.00 0.48
CA MET A 342 -22.32 -4.67 -0.69
C MET A 342 -23.85 -4.56 -0.73
N ARG A 343 -24.56 -4.72 0.40
CA ARG A 343 -26.03 -4.56 0.45
C ARG A 343 -26.52 -3.14 0.17
N ILE A 344 -25.68 -2.14 0.44
CA ILE A 344 -26.00 -0.74 0.18
C ILE A 344 -25.83 -0.42 -1.32
N ASN A 345 -24.78 -0.94 -1.95
CA ASN A 345 -24.41 -0.61 -3.33
C ASN A 345 -24.92 -1.56 -4.42
N SER A 346 -25.43 -2.75 -4.06
CA SER A 346 -26.04 -3.72 -5.00
C SER A 346 -27.55 -3.51 -5.21
N ARG A 347 -28.14 -2.42 -4.69
CA ARG A 347 -29.53 -2.08 -5.03
C ARG A 347 -29.58 -1.65 -6.50
N PRO A 348 -30.42 -2.29 -7.34
CA PRO A 348 -30.55 -1.87 -8.73
C PRO A 348 -31.06 -0.43 -8.75
N ALA A 349 -30.25 0.47 -9.32
CA ALA A 349 -30.69 1.80 -9.68
C ALA A 349 -31.97 1.64 -10.51
N HIS A 350 -33.08 2.09 -9.95
CA HIS A 350 -34.41 1.91 -10.52
C HIS A 350 -34.40 2.43 -11.97
N LYS A 351 -34.53 1.50 -12.93
CA LYS A 351 -34.80 1.81 -14.33
C LYS A 351 -36.08 2.62 -14.39
N LYS A 352 -35.96 3.94 -14.53
CA LYS A 352 -37.05 4.81 -14.94
C LYS A 352 -36.46 6.04 -15.62
N LEU A 353 -35.96 5.86 -16.84
CA LEU A 353 -35.69 6.95 -17.81
C LEU A 353 -35.18 6.39 -19.15
N LEU A 354 -35.90 5.43 -19.76
CA LEU A 354 -35.76 5.10 -21.19
C LEU A 354 -37.12 4.57 -21.70
N SER A 355 -38.13 5.44 -21.75
CA SER A 355 -39.33 5.22 -22.56
C SER A 355 -39.83 6.49 -23.24
N GLU A 356 -39.00 7.52 -23.35
CA GLU A 356 -39.29 8.73 -24.14
C GLU A 356 -38.03 9.12 -24.92
N ARG A 357 -37.84 8.48 -26.07
CA ARG A 357 -37.17 9.01 -27.26
C ARG A 357 -37.42 8.10 -28.45
#